data_AF-A0A524LTG5-F1
#
_entry.id   AF-A0A524LTG5-F1
#
_cell.length_a   1.000
_cell.length_b   1.000
_cell.length_c   1.000
_cell.angle_alpha   90.00
_cell.angle_beta   90.00
_cell.angle_gamma   90.00
#
_symmetry.space_group_name_H-M   'P 1'
#
loop_
_entity.id
_entity.type
_entity.pdbx_description
1 polymer ?
#
loop_
_entity_poly.entity_id
_entity_poly.type
_entity_poly.pdbx_seq_one_letter_code
_entity_poly.pdbx_strand_id
1 'polypeptide(L)'
;MKKSRILFVSIFACMLLVPLAAMTATAPSVNLDAPIESSATSMVLPDIYNVGAIEGIVTQIDPEGGVRNAVGTFQNASYYGITYTAAYQSAVESQMATDTGYVSFSQLEIAGRTIYPNGRIGDTAATLTLMVSPIIVLPANAADLYLSMPSLEQAQDLADEIVALYEADLSIEFDRLTTVRQTSYVSFDYESTYSITESYDFYQFQFISIPDTADGDAAMTAMRTRLSGLGGFMDLLQGTQWPVDRTDFAETLMFHHISEDSMYFTDVNNPFFMYTTMGRPYVRADVSHASYVEKVEIGVIAMAGFDTPAYITDGAGTETYSLKQHVGYTGDIESKMFQDLTINSISSIVAVAPNSLEINGVATDWD
;
A
#
# COMPACT_ATOMS: atom_id res chain seq x y z
N MET A 1 -5.94 13.00 20.77
CA MET A 1 -6.40 11.63 21.10
C MET A 1 -7.68 11.26 20.35
N LYS A 2 -8.92 11.39 20.88
CA LYS A 2 -10.12 10.82 20.19
C LYS A 2 -10.28 11.21 18.70
N LYS A 3 -9.97 12.45 18.31
CA LYS A 3 -10.04 12.91 16.90
C LYS A 3 -9.02 12.27 15.95
N SER A 4 -7.83 11.83 16.41
CA SER A 4 -6.82 11.26 15.51
C SER A 4 -7.06 9.79 15.16
N ARG A 5 -7.77 9.03 16.02
CA ARG A 5 -8.16 7.64 15.72
C ARG A 5 -9.15 7.55 14.56
N ILE A 6 -10.10 8.48 14.48
CA ILE A 6 -11.06 8.55 13.36
C ILE A 6 -10.32 8.86 12.06
N LEU A 7 -9.35 9.80 12.09
CA LEU A 7 -8.54 10.14 10.92
C LEU A 7 -7.78 8.91 10.38
N PHE A 8 -7.14 8.12 11.25
CA PHE A 8 -6.45 6.88 10.86
C PHE A 8 -7.40 5.84 10.24
N VAL A 9 -8.58 5.63 10.83
CA VAL A 9 -9.59 4.70 10.28
C VAL A 9 -10.11 5.18 8.93
N SER A 10 -10.32 6.49 8.74
CA SER A 10 -10.71 7.06 7.45
C SER A 10 -9.61 6.99 6.39
N ILE A 11 -8.32 7.03 6.78
CA ILE A 11 -7.21 6.80 5.84
C ILE A 11 -7.20 5.33 5.41
N PHE A 12 -7.21 4.38 6.36
CA PHE A 12 -7.29 2.94 6.07
C PHE A 12 -8.51 2.57 5.20
N ALA A 13 -9.66 3.20 5.42
CA ALA A 13 -10.88 2.94 4.62
C ALA A 13 -10.86 3.57 3.21
N CYS A 14 -9.96 4.51 2.93
CA CYS A 14 -9.77 5.08 1.59
C CYS A 14 -8.66 4.39 0.80
N MET A 15 -7.64 3.85 1.47
CA MET A 15 -6.46 3.20 0.87
C MET A 15 -6.71 1.75 0.43
N LEU A 16 -7.89 1.44 -0.11
CA LEU A 16 -8.32 0.07 -0.36
C LEU A 16 -8.37 -0.37 -1.85
N LEU A 17 -9.11 0.32 -2.72
CA LEU A 17 -9.66 -0.14 -4.02
C LEU A 17 -8.81 -0.26 -5.36
N VAL A 18 -7.46 -0.31 -5.46
CA VAL A 18 -6.76 0.49 -6.56
C VAL A 18 -5.25 0.12 -7.08
N PRO A 19 -4.73 -0.89 -7.99
CA PRO A 19 -3.95 -0.85 -9.37
C PRO A 19 -4.30 -1.51 -10.80
N LEU A 20 -3.89 -2.77 -11.19
CA LEU A 20 -4.11 -3.72 -12.37
C LEU A 20 -5.06 -3.35 -13.57
N ALA A 21 -4.88 -3.43 -14.93
CA ALA A 21 -3.87 -3.82 -15.98
C ALA A 21 -4.35 -3.33 -17.40
N ALA A 22 -3.63 -3.24 -18.54
CA ALA A 22 -2.22 -3.11 -19.00
C ALA A 22 -2.24 -2.74 -20.54
N MET A 23 -1.22 -2.67 -21.44
CA MET A 23 0.21 -3.08 -21.54
C MET A 23 1.05 -2.23 -22.57
N THR A 24 2.39 -2.19 -22.43
CA THR A 24 3.48 -1.86 -23.42
C THR A 24 3.53 -0.50 -24.16
N ALA A 25 4.49 0.35 -23.74
CA ALA A 25 5.19 1.31 -24.60
C ALA A 25 6.71 1.27 -24.29
N THR A 26 7.56 1.75 -25.20
CA THR A 26 9.01 1.92 -24.94
C THR A 26 9.38 3.40 -25.08
N ALA A 27 9.62 4.08 -23.95
CA ALA A 27 9.96 5.51 -23.97
C ALA A 27 11.29 5.73 -24.72
N PRO A 28 11.36 6.67 -25.69
CA PRO A 28 12.61 6.99 -26.36
C PRO A 28 13.54 7.77 -25.42
N SER A 29 14.73 7.24 -25.16
CA SER A 29 15.73 7.90 -24.33
C SER A 29 16.20 9.24 -24.94
N VAL A 30 15.73 10.34 -24.36
CA VAL A 30 16.34 11.67 -24.53
C VAL A 30 17.37 11.82 -23.40
N ASN A 31 18.60 12.25 -23.70
CA ASN A 31 19.67 12.38 -22.69
C ASN A 31 19.29 13.39 -21.60
N LEU A 32 18.70 12.91 -20.50
CA LEU A 32 18.14 13.71 -19.40
C LEU A 32 18.48 13.14 -18.01
N ASP A 33 19.48 12.27 -17.91
CA ASP A 33 19.85 11.55 -16.70
C ASP A 33 20.81 12.35 -15.80
N ALA A 34 20.34 12.71 -14.60
CA ALA A 34 21.20 12.84 -13.42
C ALA A 34 21.35 11.44 -12.74
N PRO A 35 22.43 11.17 -11.99
CA PRO A 35 22.66 9.84 -11.43
C PRO A 35 21.79 9.59 -10.19
N ILE A 36 20.81 8.69 -10.32
CA ILE A 36 20.06 8.11 -9.19
C ILE A 36 21.02 7.14 -8.46
N GLU A 37 21.67 7.60 -7.38
CA GLU A 37 22.56 6.79 -6.54
C GLU A 37 21.96 6.53 -5.15
N SER A 38 21.87 5.25 -4.77
CA SER A 38 21.48 4.84 -3.41
C SER A 38 22.61 5.09 -2.39
N SER A 39 22.85 6.36 -2.04
CA SER A 39 23.85 6.79 -1.05
C SER A 39 23.31 7.80 -0.03
N ALA A 40 22.34 7.38 0.80
CA ALA A 40 21.94 8.15 1.98
C ALA A 40 22.97 7.96 3.12
N THR A 41 23.67 9.02 3.53
CA THR A 41 24.46 9.01 4.77
C THR A 41 23.54 9.14 5.98
N SER A 42 23.15 7.99 6.56
CA SER A 42 22.26 7.91 7.72
C SER A 42 22.62 8.90 8.83
N MET A 43 21.71 9.84 9.09
CA MET A 43 21.75 10.70 10.27
C MET A 43 21.45 9.88 11.53
N VAL A 44 22.20 10.15 12.60
CA VAL A 44 21.95 9.55 13.93
C VAL A 44 20.75 10.25 14.57
N LEU A 45 19.56 9.77 14.22
CA LEU A 45 18.27 10.31 14.66
C LEU A 45 17.65 9.46 15.80
N PRO A 46 16.73 10.05 16.61
CA PRO A 46 16.06 9.33 17.69
C PRO A 46 15.34 8.06 17.24
N ASP A 47 15.26 7.05 18.12
CA ASP A 47 14.77 5.69 17.85
C ASP A 47 13.50 5.61 16.99
N ILE A 48 12.55 6.54 17.17
CA ILE A 48 11.30 6.61 16.39
C ILE A 48 11.54 6.79 14.88
N TYR A 49 12.61 7.45 14.45
CA TYR A 49 12.96 7.61 13.02
C TYR A 49 13.61 6.35 12.43
N ASN A 50 14.05 5.41 13.27
CA ASN A 50 14.71 4.17 12.87
C ASN A 50 13.76 2.96 12.82
N VAL A 51 12.47 3.14 13.14
CA VAL A 51 11.41 2.13 13.06
C VAL A 51 11.15 1.77 11.60
N GLY A 52 11.64 0.63 11.12
CA GLY A 52 11.45 0.20 9.72
C GLY A 52 10.08 -0.41 9.44
N ALA A 53 9.39 -0.94 10.46
CA ALA A 53 8.10 -1.62 10.34
C ALA A 53 7.09 -1.20 11.42
N ILE A 54 5.82 -1.10 11.04
CA ILE A 54 4.68 -0.81 11.91
C ILE A 54 3.64 -1.91 11.68
N GLU A 55 3.26 -2.66 12.70
CA GLU A 55 2.48 -3.90 12.55
C GLU A 55 1.27 -3.94 13.48
N GLY A 56 0.16 -4.47 12.99
CA GLY A 56 -1.11 -4.55 13.71
C GLY A 56 -1.82 -5.89 13.51
N ILE A 57 -2.28 -6.48 14.62
CA ILE A 57 -3.34 -7.50 14.61
C ILE A 57 -4.57 -6.90 15.28
N VAL A 58 -5.72 -6.99 14.63
CA VAL A 58 -7.01 -6.51 15.14
C VAL A 58 -8.05 -7.63 15.06
N THR A 59 -8.66 -7.99 16.19
CA THR A 59 -9.98 -8.66 16.18
C THR A 59 -11.06 -7.65 16.53
N GLN A 60 -12.15 -7.65 15.77
CA GLN A 60 -13.43 -7.10 16.18
C GLN A 60 -14.45 -8.22 16.35
N ILE A 61 -15.09 -8.28 17.51
CA ILE A 61 -16.36 -8.99 17.73
C ILE A 61 -17.46 -7.96 17.49
N ASP A 62 -18.51 -8.31 16.74
CA ASP A 62 -19.70 -7.47 16.55
C ASP A 62 -20.89 -7.93 17.44
N PRO A 63 -21.94 -7.12 17.62
CA PRO A 63 -23.04 -7.41 18.55
C PRO A 63 -23.82 -8.71 18.31
N GLU A 64 -23.68 -9.29 17.11
CA GLU A 64 -24.39 -10.49 16.66
C GLU A 64 -23.52 -11.77 16.81
N GLY A 65 -22.34 -11.66 17.44
CA GLY A 65 -21.42 -12.79 17.63
C GLY A 65 -20.55 -13.12 16.41
N GLY A 66 -20.54 -12.23 15.40
CA GLY A 66 -19.61 -12.29 14.28
C GLY A 66 -18.21 -11.87 14.71
N VAL A 67 -17.20 -12.60 14.23
CA VAL A 67 -15.78 -12.33 14.50
C VAL A 67 -15.11 -11.89 13.20
N ARG A 68 -14.40 -10.78 13.24
CA ARG A 68 -13.64 -10.22 12.12
C ARG A 68 -12.19 -10.08 12.54
N ASN A 69 -11.26 -10.62 11.77
CA ASN A 69 -9.84 -10.53 12.05
C ASN A 69 -9.14 -9.79 10.92
N ALA A 70 -8.18 -8.93 11.25
CA ALA A 70 -7.29 -8.29 10.31
C ALA A 70 -5.86 -8.35 10.83
N VAL A 71 -4.92 -8.63 9.93
CA VAL A 71 -3.48 -8.43 10.12
C VAL A 71 -3.03 -7.40 9.11
N GLY A 72 -2.18 -6.46 9.53
CA GLY A 72 -1.62 -5.47 8.61
C GLY A 72 -0.24 -5.01 9.05
N THR A 73 0.53 -4.53 8.09
CA THR A 73 1.90 -4.07 8.26
C THR A 73 2.14 -2.83 7.38
N PHE A 74 3.04 -1.95 7.79
CA PHE A 74 3.60 -0.90 6.95
C PHE A 74 5.12 -0.94 7.12
N GLN A 75 5.84 -1.27 6.05
CA GLN A 75 7.27 -1.50 6.04
C GLN A 75 7.97 -0.66 4.96
N ASN A 76 9.22 -0.26 5.22
CA ASN A 76 10.13 0.16 4.17
C ASN A 76 10.72 -1.08 3.49
N ALA A 77 10.20 -1.42 2.31
CA ALA A 77 10.52 -2.68 1.64
C ALA A 77 11.90 -2.66 0.95
N SER A 78 12.38 -1.48 0.52
CA SER A 78 13.77 -1.32 0.07
C SER A 78 14.76 -1.53 1.23
N TYR A 79 14.47 -1.00 2.42
CA TYR A 79 15.31 -1.19 3.62
C TYR A 79 15.42 -2.66 4.04
N TYR A 80 14.32 -3.42 4.00
CA TYR A 80 14.31 -4.85 4.31
C TYR A 80 14.71 -5.77 3.14
N GLY A 81 14.91 -5.23 1.93
CA GLY A 81 15.32 -6.00 0.75
C GLY A 81 14.24 -6.97 0.24
N ILE A 82 12.96 -6.58 0.35
CA ILE A 82 11.83 -7.45 0.01
C ILE A 82 11.81 -7.70 -1.51
N THR A 83 11.92 -8.96 -1.91
CA THR A 83 12.31 -9.30 -3.30
C THR A 83 11.23 -9.02 -4.35
N TYR A 84 9.94 -9.15 -4.01
CA TYR A 84 8.87 -8.97 -5.00
C TYR A 84 8.70 -7.50 -5.41
N THR A 85 9.00 -6.55 -4.52
CA THR A 85 8.89 -5.12 -4.80
C THR A 85 9.98 -4.58 -5.73
N ALA A 86 11.02 -5.36 -6.03
CA ALA A 86 12.15 -4.92 -6.84
C ALA A 86 11.76 -4.58 -8.30
N ALA A 87 10.83 -5.34 -8.90
CA ALA A 87 10.35 -5.06 -10.26
C ALA A 87 9.56 -3.73 -10.31
N TYR A 88 8.70 -3.50 -9.31
CA TYR A 88 7.93 -2.27 -9.14
C TYR A 88 8.81 -1.05 -8.93
N GLN A 89 9.82 -1.16 -8.05
CA GLN A 89 10.80 -0.10 -7.82
C GLN A 89 11.58 0.20 -9.12
N SER A 90 12.10 -0.83 -9.81
CA SER A 90 12.89 -0.64 -11.04
C SER A 90 12.09 -0.03 -12.20
N ALA A 91 10.81 -0.35 -12.33
CA ALA A 91 9.93 0.30 -13.30
C ALA A 91 9.72 1.79 -12.94
N VAL A 92 9.37 2.12 -11.69
CA VAL A 92 9.20 3.53 -11.30
C VAL A 92 10.50 4.34 -11.38
N GLU A 93 11.66 3.77 -11.03
CA GLU A 93 12.97 4.37 -11.29
C GLU A 93 13.19 4.68 -12.79
N SER A 94 12.77 3.77 -13.68
CA SER A 94 12.85 3.97 -15.14
C SER A 94 11.90 5.07 -15.63
N GLN A 95 10.71 5.20 -15.02
CA GLN A 95 9.77 6.29 -15.31
C GLN A 95 10.32 7.64 -14.85
N MET A 96 10.87 7.69 -13.63
CA MET A 96 11.43 8.89 -12.99
C MET A 96 12.68 9.42 -13.70
N ALA A 97 13.40 8.61 -14.47
CA ALA A 97 14.46 9.07 -15.37
C ALA A 97 13.91 9.92 -16.55
N THR A 98 12.64 9.72 -16.95
CA THR A 98 12.01 10.47 -18.05
C THR A 98 11.46 11.82 -17.60
N ASP A 99 11.10 12.67 -18.57
CA ASP A 99 10.33 13.88 -18.34
C ASP A 99 8.79 13.65 -18.41
N THR A 100 8.34 12.41 -18.56
CA THR A 100 6.94 12.10 -18.93
C THR A 100 5.97 12.05 -17.75
N GLY A 101 6.48 11.98 -16.52
CA GLY A 101 5.70 11.67 -15.32
C GLY A 101 6.13 10.36 -14.69
N TYR A 102 5.50 9.96 -13.58
CA TYR A 102 5.77 8.68 -12.92
C TYR A 102 4.57 8.23 -12.07
N VAL A 103 4.45 6.92 -11.81
CA VAL A 103 3.52 6.36 -10.83
C VAL A 103 3.98 6.72 -9.41
N SER A 104 3.17 7.49 -8.68
CA SER A 104 3.48 7.88 -7.29
C SER A 104 2.93 6.92 -6.22
N PHE A 105 1.91 6.11 -6.55
CA PHE A 105 1.48 4.96 -5.74
C PHE A 105 0.67 3.93 -6.54
N SER A 106 0.58 2.70 -6.01
CA SER A 106 -0.29 1.62 -6.47
C SER A 106 -0.82 0.82 -5.26
N GLN A 107 -2.13 0.59 -5.11
CA GLN A 107 -2.86 0.32 -3.85
C GLN A 107 -3.96 -0.79 -3.94
N LEU A 108 -3.55 -2.06 -4.11
CA LEU A 108 -4.36 -3.20 -4.59
C LEU A 108 -5.45 -3.58 -3.58
N GLU A 109 -6.64 -3.93 -4.08
CA GLU A 109 -7.65 -4.72 -3.37
C GLU A 109 -7.96 -6.01 -4.15
N ILE A 110 -7.95 -7.16 -3.47
CA ILE A 110 -8.56 -8.39 -3.97
C ILE A 110 -9.39 -9.04 -2.87
N ALA A 111 -10.66 -9.22 -3.16
CA ALA A 111 -11.63 -9.82 -2.25
C ALA A 111 -11.86 -11.29 -2.62
N GLY A 112 -11.77 -12.18 -1.64
CA GLY A 112 -12.08 -13.59 -1.82
C GLY A 112 -13.57 -13.84 -2.11
N ARG A 113 -14.44 -12.87 -1.75
CA ARG A 113 -15.90 -12.98 -1.88
C ARG A 113 -16.54 -11.67 -2.34
N THR A 114 -16.71 -11.50 -3.64
CA THR A 114 -17.32 -10.30 -4.19
C THR A 114 -18.83 -10.19 -3.90
N ILE A 115 -19.29 -8.94 -3.81
CA ILE A 115 -20.71 -8.53 -3.74
C ILE A 115 -21.17 -7.84 -5.04
N TYR A 116 -20.38 -7.91 -6.12
CA TYR A 116 -20.62 -7.16 -7.35
C TYR A 116 -21.95 -7.53 -8.04
N PRO A 117 -22.65 -6.58 -8.69
CA PRO A 117 -23.99 -6.80 -9.28
C PRO A 117 -24.04 -7.72 -10.53
N ASN A 118 -23.00 -8.52 -10.82
CA ASN A 118 -23.04 -9.53 -11.87
C ASN A 118 -23.92 -10.76 -11.50
N GLY A 119 -24.41 -10.82 -10.26
CA GLY A 119 -25.29 -11.89 -9.76
C GLY A 119 -24.55 -13.08 -9.14
N ARG A 120 -23.21 -13.05 -9.06
CA ARG A 120 -22.40 -14.06 -8.37
C ARG A 120 -21.94 -13.51 -7.02
N ILE A 121 -22.57 -13.99 -5.94
CA ILE A 121 -22.09 -13.77 -4.58
C ILE A 121 -21.02 -14.83 -4.30
N GLY A 122 -19.79 -14.42 -4.01
CA GLY A 122 -18.72 -15.32 -3.56
C GLY A 122 -17.69 -15.79 -4.59
N ASP A 123 -17.65 -15.18 -5.78
CA ASP A 123 -16.48 -15.28 -6.67
C ASP A 123 -15.41 -14.26 -6.25
N THR A 124 -14.15 -14.50 -6.60
CA THR A 124 -13.06 -13.52 -6.42
C THR A 124 -13.30 -12.29 -7.28
N ALA A 125 -12.98 -11.10 -6.77
CA ALA A 125 -12.87 -9.89 -7.58
C ALA A 125 -11.74 -9.01 -7.07
N ALA A 126 -11.13 -8.25 -7.97
CA ALA A 126 -10.05 -7.33 -7.66
C ALA A 126 -10.35 -5.96 -8.29
N THR A 127 -10.18 -4.88 -7.53
CA THR A 127 -10.45 -3.49 -7.98
C THR A 127 -9.22 -2.60 -7.83
N LEU A 128 -8.95 -1.75 -8.85
CA LEU A 128 -7.59 -1.30 -9.23
C LEU A 128 -7.54 0.21 -9.81
N THR A 129 -6.40 0.98 -10.01
CA THR A 129 -5.87 2.28 -9.33
C THR A 129 -4.34 2.53 -9.38
N LEU A 130 -3.82 3.38 -10.26
CA LEU A 130 -2.57 4.12 -9.99
C LEU A 130 -2.86 5.62 -9.96
N MET A 131 -2.02 6.40 -9.27
CA MET A 131 -1.88 7.83 -9.54
C MET A 131 -0.57 8.06 -10.31
N VAL A 132 -0.68 8.62 -11.51
CA VAL A 132 0.46 9.18 -12.23
C VAL A 132 0.58 10.66 -11.88
N SER A 133 1.76 11.02 -11.39
CA SER A 133 2.16 12.36 -10.98
C SER A 133 3.03 13.03 -12.06
N PRO A 134 3.00 14.37 -12.17
CA PRO A 134 3.98 15.14 -12.93
C PRO A 134 5.34 15.18 -12.21
N ILE A 135 6.37 15.67 -12.91
CA ILE A 135 7.76 15.79 -12.41
C ILE A 135 8.18 17.27 -12.44
N ILE A 136 8.72 17.77 -11.34
CA ILE A 136 9.47 19.02 -11.27
C ILE A 136 10.87 18.75 -11.81
N VAL A 137 11.29 19.47 -12.84
CA VAL A 137 12.63 19.36 -13.42
C VAL A 137 13.48 20.52 -12.93
N LEU A 138 14.65 20.20 -12.37
CA LEU A 138 15.61 21.12 -11.77
C LEU A 138 16.90 21.22 -12.60
N PRO A 139 17.07 22.26 -13.42
CA PRO A 139 18.35 22.55 -14.08
C PRO A 139 19.42 23.06 -13.09
N ALA A 140 20.66 23.16 -13.54
CA ALA A 140 21.74 23.85 -12.79
C ALA A 140 21.55 25.38 -12.72
N ASN A 141 20.69 25.95 -13.58
CA ASN A 141 20.17 27.30 -13.42
C ASN A 141 18.77 27.24 -12.79
N ALA A 142 18.67 27.48 -11.49
CA ALA A 142 17.39 27.42 -10.76
C ALA A 142 16.34 28.43 -11.27
N ALA A 143 16.73 29.45 -12.04
CA ALA A 143 15.78 30.34 -12.72
C ALA A 143 15.03 29.68 -13.89
N ASP A 144 15.51 28.54 -14.40
CA ASP A 144 14.90 27.76 -15.48
C ASP A 144 14.08 26.56 -14.96
N LEU A 145 13.86 26.48 -13.65
CA LEU A 145 13.00 25.49 -12.95
C LEU A 145 11.60 25.39 -13.60
N TYR A 146 11.16 24.17 -13.94
CA TYR A 146 9.85 23.95 -14.57
C TYR A 146 9.16 22.65 -14.10
N LEU A 147 7.85 22.56 -14.32
CA LEU A 147 7.12 21.29 -14.19
C LEU A 147 6.92 20.67 -15.58
N SER A 148 7.27 19.39 -15.71
CA SER A 148 6.86 18.56 -16.84
C SER A 148 5.59 17.79 -16.48
N MET A 149 4.63 17.75 -17.41
CA MET A 149 3.33 17.12 -17.23
C MET A 149 3.12 15.97 -18.22
N PRO A 150 2.64 14.79 -17.79
CA PRO A 150 2.10 13.80 -18.70
C PRO A 150 0.92 14.35 -19.52
N SER A 151 0.90 14.03 -20.81
CA SER A 151 -0.36 13.89 -21.54
C SER A 151 -1.14 12.69 -21.01
N LEU A 152 -2.45 12.62 -21.30
CA LEU A 152 -3.28 11.47 -20.94
C LEU A 152 -2.75 10.14 -21.54
N GLU A 153 -2.15 10.19 -22.73
CA GLU A 153 -1.56 9.03 -23.42
C GLU A 153 -0.31 8.53 -22.67
N GLN A 154 0.63 9.43 -22.36
CA GLN A 154 1.80 9.10 -21.52
C GLN A 154 1.39 8.60 -20.13
N ALA A 155 0.37 9.20 -19.51
CA ALA A 155 -0.14 8.73 -18.21
C ALA A 155 -0.79 7.33 -18.30
N GLN A 156 -1.35 6.95 -19.45
CA GLN A 156 -1.85 5.60 -19.68
C GLN A 156 -0.68 4.61 -19.85
N ASP A 157 0.34 4.95 -20.64
CA ASP A 157 1.55 4.13 -20.80
C ASP A 157 2.29 3.90 -19.47
N LEU A 158 2.51 4.98 -18.69
CA LEU A 158 3.17 4.96 -17.38
C LEU A 158 2.38 4.19 -16.33
N ALA A 159 1.04 4.21 -16.40
CA ALA A 159 0.26 3.25 -15.67
C ALA A 159 0.61 1.85 -16.18
N ASP A 160 0.27 1.54 -17.44
CA ASP A 160 0.17 0.19 -18.00
C ASP A 160 1.44 -0.67 -17.86
N GLU A 161 2.61 -0.06 -17.71
CA GLU A 161 3.85 -0.71 -17.27
C GLU A 161 3.77 -1.33 -15.86
N ILE A 162 3.57 -0.51 -14.81
CA ILE A 162 3.39 -0.98 -13.43
C ILE A 162 2.18 -1.91 -13.35
N VAL A 163 1.19 -1.60 -14.18
CA VAL A 163 -0.04 -2.36 -14.18
C VAL A 163 0.16 -3.79 -14.72
N ALA A 164 1.00 -3.99 -15.74
CA ALA A 164 1.40 -5.31 -16.25
C ALA A 164 2.21 -6.16 -15.23
N LEU A 165 2.97 -5.53 -14.32
CA LEU A 165 3.75 -6.26 -13.30
C LEU A 165 2.84 -7.05 -12.35
N TYR A 166 1.74 -6.45 -11.90
CA TYR A 166 0.74 -7.17 -11.12
C TYR A 166 0.05 -8.28 -11.93
N GLU A 167 -0.12 -8.10 -13.25
CA GLU A 167 -0.86 -9.03 -14.10
C GLU A 167 -0.11 -10.35 -14.22
N ALA A 168 1.21 -10.26 -14.38
CA ALA A 168 2.13 -11.39 -14.30
C ALA A 168 2.19 -12.02 -12.90
N ASP A 169 2.30 -11.21 -11.84
CA ASP A 169 2.47 -11.71 -10.46
C ASP A 169 1.21 -12.40 -9.89
N LEU A 170 0.00 -11.98 -10.31
CA LEU A 170 -1.26 -12.56 -9.85
C LEU A 170 -1.91 -13.52 -10.86
N SER A 171 -1.45 -13.54 -12.12
CA SER A 171 -2.00 -14.37 -13.21
C SER A 171 -3.48 -14.12 -13.52
N ILE A 172 -3.91 -12.84 -13.49
CA ILE A 172 -5.28 -12.40 -13.78
C ILE A 172 -5.30 -11.12 -14.61
N GLU A 173 -6.06 -11.11 -15.72
CA GLU A 173 -6.24 -9.97 -16.64
C GLU A 173 -7.26 -8.94 -16.13
N PHE A 174 -7.17 -7.67 -16.57
CA PHE A 174 -8.02 -6.56 -16.08
C PHE A 174 -8.51 -5.61 -17.18
N ASP A 175 -9.68 -5.01 -16.94
CA ASP A 175 -10.27 -3.96 -17.76
C ASP A 175 -10.14 -2.58 -17.10
N ARG A 176 -9.69 -1.56 -17.85
CA ARG A 176 -9.69 -0.16 -17.40
C ARG A 176 -11.12 0.38 -17.25
N LEU A 177 -11.49 0.68 -16.01
CA LEU A 177 -12.84 1.04 -15.56
C LEU A 177 -13.14 2.54 -15.69
N THR A 178 -12.21 3.42 -15.32
CA THR A 178 -12.32 4.88 -15.56
C THR A 178 -10.98 5.59 -15.44
N THR A 179 -10.89 6.84 -15.92
CA THR A 179 -9.73 7.72 -15.68
C THR A 179 -10.22 9.06 -15.16
N VAL A 180 -9.69 9.49 -14.03
CA VAL A 180 -9.99 10.78 -13.39
C VAL A 180 -8.77 11.67 -13.50
N ARG A 181 -8.92 12.81 -14.19
CA ARG A 181 -7.92 13.87 -14.22
C ARG A 181 -8.17 14.81 -13.04
N GLN A 182 -7.29 14.78 -12.05
CA GLN A 182 -7.37 15.56 -10.82
C GLN A 182 -6.42 16.77 -10.88
N THR A 183 -6.94 17.94 -11.25
CA THR A 183 -6.19 19.19 -11.14
C THR A 183 -5.90 19.49 -9.67
N SER A 184 -4.62 19.47 -9.30
CA SER A 184 -4.12 19.67 -7.94
C SER A 184 -3.11 20.82 -7.90
N TYR A 185 -2.98 21.48 -6.74
CA TYR A 185 -2.07 22.61 -6.57
C TYR A 185 -0.68 22.14 -6.15
N VAL A 186 0.35 22.51 -6.91
CA VAL A 186 1.77 22.24 -6.61
C VAL A 186 2.41 23.52 -6.10
N SER A 187 3.06 23.42 -4.94
CA SER A 187 3.89 24.47 -4.34
C SER A 187 5.25 23.84 -4.06
N PHE A 188 6.30 24.36 -4.69
CA PHE A 188 7.69 23.92 -4.47
C PHE A 188 8.61 25.14 -4.51
N ASP A 189 9.44 25.31 -3.47
CA ASP A 189 10.32 26.45 -3.30
C ASP A 189 11.79 25.98 -3.26
N TYR A 190 12.59 26.44 -4.23
CA TYR A 190 14.03 26.16 -4.36
C TYR A 190 14.85 27.38 -3.92
N GLU A 191 15.85 27.16 -3.06
CA GLU A 191 16.68 28.22 -2.42
C GLU A 191 15.87 29.40 -1.82
N SER A 192 14.59 29.19 -1.47
CA SER A 192 13.61 30.23 -1.11
C SER A 192 13.47 31.41 -2.11
N THR A 193 13.98 31.24 -3.34
CA THR A 193 14.15 32.31 -4.33
C THR A 193 13.45 32.01 -5.65
N TYR A 194 13.39 30.73 -6.04
CA TYR A 194 12.73 30.24 -7.25
C TYR A 194 11.61 29.28 -6.83
N SER A 195 10.42 29.38 -7.43
CA SER A 195 9.32 28.52 -7.02
C SER A 195 8.33 28.19 -8.12
N ILE A 196 7.76 26.99 -8.02
CA ILE A 196 6.57 26.55 -8.74
C ILE A 196 5.39 26.74 -7.79
N THR A 197 4.32 27.41 -8.25
CA THR A 197 3.20 27.83 -7.39
C THR A 197 1.91 27.89 -8.23
N GLU A 198 1.52 26.73 -8.77
CA GLU A 198 0.60 26.59 -9.90
C GLU A 198 -0.31 25.35 -9.77
N SER A 199 -1.31 25.24 -10.65
CA SER A 199 -2.30 24.15 -10.66
C SER A 199 -2.09 23.23 -11.86
N TYR A 200 -1.94 21.93 -11.62
CA TYR A 200 -1.53 20.95 -12.62
C TYR A 200 -2.34 19.65 -12.53
N ASP A 201 -2.41 18.91 -13.63
CA ASP A 201 -3.20 17.69 -13.71
C ASP A 201 -2.40 16.44 -13.28
N PHE A 202 -2.95 15.73 -12.30
CA PHE A 202 -2.57 14.37 -11.93
C PHE A 202 -3.60 13.41 -12.54
N TYR A 203 -3.23 12.16 -12.84
CA TYR A 203 -4.14 11.18 -13.43
C TYR A 203 -4.32 9.97 -12.53
N GLN A 204 -5.57 9.68 -12.15
CA GLN A 204 -5.94 8.49 -11.39
C GLN A 204 -6.66 7.48 -12.30
N PHE A 205 -6.17 6.24 -12.38
CA PHE A 205 -6.62 5.23 -13.36
C PHE A 205 -7.34 4.04 -12.73
N GLN A 206 -8.68 4.01 -12.74
CA GLN A 206 -9.43 2.85 -12.24
C GLN A 206 -9.50 1.73 -13.27
N PHE A 207 -9.49 0.51 -12.74
CA PHE A 207 -9.53 -0.76 -13.45
C PHE A 207 -10.19 -1.84 -12.56
N ILE A 208 -10.55 -3.00 -13.12
CA ILE A 208 -11.21 -4.10 -12.41
C ILE A 208 -10.95 -5.46 -13.07
N SER A 209 -10.88 -6.53 -12.28
CA SER A 209 -10.96 -7.91 -12.75
C SER A 209 -12.01 -8.68 -11.96
N ILE A 210 -12.68 -9.56 -12.69
CA ILE A 210 -13.62 -10.55 -12.16
C ILE A 210 -13.20 -11.87 -12.80
N PRO A 211 -12.12 -12.51 -12.29
CA PRO A 211 -11.55 -13.70 -12.89
C PRO A 211 -12.51 -14.90 -12.78
N ASP A 212 -12.17 -15.99 -13.47
CA ASP A 212 -12.83 -17.28 -13.25
C ASP A 212 -12.38 -17.88 -11.90
N THR A 213 -13.06 -18.92 -11.42
CA THR A 213 -12.79 -19.50 -10.08
C THR A 213 -11.36 -20.03 -9.94
N ALA A 214 -10.76 -20.58 -10.99
CA ALA A 214 -9.42 -21.14 -10.93
C ALA A 214 -8.34 -20.05 -10.91
N ASP A 215 -8.51 -19.01 -11.74
CA ASP A 215 -7.60 -17.87 -11.79
C ASP A 215 -7.76 -16.99 -10.52
N GLY A 216 -8.98 -16.90 -9.97
CA GLY A 216 -9.27 -16.28 -8.67
C GLY A 216 -8.60 -17.00 -7.50
N ASP A 217 -8.74 -18.33 -7.40
CA ASP A 217 -8.05 -19.16 -6.39
C ASP A 217 -6.51 -19.02 -6.50
N ALA A 218 -5.98 -18.89 -7.72
CA ALA A 218 -4.57 -18.65 -7.98
C ALA A 218 -4.12 -17.27 -7.50
N ALA A 219 -4.82 -16.19 -7.88
CA ALA A 219 -4.51 -14.81 -7.47
C ALA A 219 -4.62 -14.62 -5.94
N MET A 220 -5.63 -15.22 -5.30
CA MET A 220 -5.78 -15.23 -3.85
C MET A 220 -4.63 -15.98 -3.15
N THR A 221 -4.17 -17.08 -3.75
CA THR A 221 -3.02 -17.84 -3.25
C THR A 221 -1.70 -17.07 -3.45
N ALA A 222 -1.55 -16.38 -4.57
CA ALA A 222 -0.41 -15.49 -4.86
C ALA A 222 -0.35 -14.34 -3.85
N MET A 223 -1.47 -13.65 -3.60
CA MET A 223 -1.51 -12.55 -2.62
C MET A 223 -1.26 -12.99 -1.19
N ARG A 224 -1.81 -14.13 -0.73
CA ARG A 224 -1.40 -14.72 0.56
C ARG A 224 0.13 -14.88 0.62
N THR A 225 0.71 -15.45 -0.43
CA THR A 225 2.13 -15.81 -0.46
C THR A 225 3.01 -14.57 -0.47
N ARG A 226 2.71 -13.62 -1.35
CA ARG A 226 3.36 -12.30 -1.43
C ARG A 226 3.32 -11.57 -0.09
N LEU A 227 2.12 -11.39 0.49
CA LEU A 227 1.98 -10.64 1.73
C LEU A 227 2.60 -11.35 2.93
N SER A 228 2.58 -12.69 2.99
CA SER A 228 3.34 -13.43 4.01
C SER A 228 4.85 -13.26 3.87
N GLY A 229 5.35 -12.98 2.67
CA GLY A 229 6.76 -12.66 2.41
C GLY A 229 7.24 -11.34 3.03
N LEU A 230 6.33 -10.52 3.58
CA LEU A 230 6.65 -9.34 4.39
C LEU A 230 7.09 -9.73 5.82
N GLY A 231 6.97 -11.00 6.23
CA GLY A 231 7.36 -11.46 7.56
C GLY A 231 6.50 -10.86 8.68
N GLY A 232 7.13 -10.47 9.81
CA GLY A 232 6.46 -9.67 10.84
C GLY A 232 5.23 -10.35 11.44
N PHE A 233 4.07 -9.69 11.44
CA PHE A 233 2.80 -10.37 11.72
C PHE A 233 2.17 -11.04 10.48
N MET A 234 2.57 -10.65 9.26
CA MET A 234 2.03 -11.21 8.01
C MET A 234 2.44 -12.67 7.78
N ASP A 235 3.47 -13.17 8.48
CA ASP A 235 3.80 -14.61 8.57
C ASP A 235 2.55 -15.48 8.90
N LEU A 236 1.63 -14.96 9.72
CA LEU A 236 0.44 -15.66 10.21
C LEU A 236 -0.55 -16.03 9.08
N LEU A 237 -0.43 -15.43 7.90
CA LEU A 237 -1.25 -15.72 6.72
C LEU A 237 -0.98 -17.12 6.13
N GLN A 238 0.19 -17.70 6.40
CA GLN A 238 0.50 -19.10 6.05
C GLN A 238 0.00 -20.11 7.10
N GLY A 239 -0.67 -19.64 8.16
CA GLY A 239 -1.24 -20.49 9.19
C GLY A 239 -2.30 -21.44 8.63
N THR A 240 -2.31 -22.69 9.11
CA THR A 240 -3.23 -23.75 8.64
C THR A 240 -4.71 -23.52 8.96
N GLN A 241 -5.05 -22.41 9.63
CA GLN A 241 -6.41 -21.96 9.93
C GLN A 241 -6.79 -20.65 9.23
N TRP A 242 -5.90 -20.05 8.42
CA TRP A 242 -6.20 -18.81 7.70
C TRP A 242 -7.10 -19.09 6.48
N PRO A 243 -8.36 -18.59 6.44
CA PRO A 243 -9.33 -18.96 5.41
C PRO A 243 -9.17 -18.07 4.17
N VAL A 244 -8.32 -18.48 3.22
CA VAL A 244 -8.06 -17.73 1.98
C VAL A 244 -9.35 -17.45 1.18
N ASP A 245 -10.29 -18.40 1.16
CA ASP A 245 -11.60 -18.27 0.53
C ASP A 245 -12.53 -17.23 1.19
N ARG A 246 -12.11 -16.65 2.31
CA ARG A 246 -12.83 -15.61 3.08
C ARG A 246 -11.97 -14.38 3.35
N THR A 247 -10.75 -14.35 2.80
CA THR A 247 -9.84 -13.25 3.04
C THR A 247 -10.06 -12.18 1.99
N ASP A 248 -10.03 -10.93 2.41
CA ASP A 248 -9.81 -9.79 1.54
C ASP A 248 -8.38 -9.29 1.80
N PHE A 249 -7.60 -9.14 0.73
CA PHE A 249 -6.22 -8.66 0.77
C PHE A 249 -6.13 -7.24 0.20
N ALA A 250 -5.29 -6.41 0.81
CA ALA A 250 -4.95 -5.09 0.31
C ALA A 250 -3.45 -4.78 0.40
N GLU A 251 -2.92 -3.99 -0.53
CA GLU A 251 -1.49 -3.64 -0.61
C GLU A 251 -1.27 -2.26 -1.24
N THR A 252 -0.72 -1.28 -0.50
CA THR A 252 -0.19 -0.04 -1.08
C THR A 252 1.32 -0.03 -1.20
N LEU A 253 1.81 -0.07 -2.44
CA LEU A 253 3.15 0.35 -2.81
C LEU A 253 3.19 1.88 -2.93
N MET A 254 4.10 2.53 -2.20
CA MET A 254 4.39 3.96 -2.29
C MET A 254 5.83 4.15 -2.73
N PHE A 255 6.02 4.98 -3.75
CA PHE A 255 7.34 5.27 -4.33
C PHE A 255 7.88 6.55 -3.67
N HIS A 256 8.53 6.34 -2.53
CA HIS A 256 9.19 7.39 -1.76
C HIS A 256 10.43 7.86 -2.51
N HIS A 257 10.53 9.16 -2.71
CA HIS A 257 11.59 9.79 -3.46
C HIS A 257 12.29 10.81 -2.59
N ILE A 258 13.61 10.69 -2.50
CA ILE A 258 14.48 11.43 -1.62
C ILE A 258 15.47 12.20 -2.49
N SER A 259 15.42 13.53 -2.44
CA SER A 259 16.39 14.44 -3.04
C SER A 259 16.66 15.61 -2.10
N GLU A 260 17.91 16.07 -1.98
CA GLU A 260 18.35 16.91 -0.86
C GLU A 260 17.62 18.26 -0.75
N ASP A 261 17.21 18.83 -1.89
CA ASP A 261 16.46 20.10 -1.97
C ASP A 261 14.92 19.92 -1.95
N SER A 262 14.42 18.70 -1.74
CA SER A 262 12.97 18.48 -1.57
C SER A 262 12.50 18.98 -0.20
N MET A 263 11.38 19.72 -0.15
CA MET A 263 10.71 20.04 1.11
C MET A 263 10.15 18.81 1.85
N TYR A 264 10.18 17.64 1.20
CA TYR A 264 9.82 16.33 1.75
C TYR A 264 11.06 15.44 1.98
N PHE A 265 12.28 15.97 1.83
CA PHE A 265 13.53 15.24 2.08
C PHE A 265 13.58 14.67 3.49
N THR A 266 13.88 13.38 3.57
CA THR A 266 14.04 12.67 4.83
C THR A 266 14.85 11.40 4.57
N ASP A 267 15.98 11.23 5.25
CA ASP A 267 16.90 10.10 5.09
C ASP A 267 16.50 8.88 5.97
N VAL A 268 15.28 8.89 6.49
CA VAL A 268 14.85 8.05 7.60
C VAL A 268 14.17 6.78 7.10
N ASN A 269 14.56 5.63 7.65
CA ASN A 269 13.98 4.34 7.27
C ASN A 269 12.50 4.18 7.67
N ASN A 270 11.90 5.17 8.35
CA ASN A 270 10.56 5.05 8.92
C ASN A 270 9.43 5.24 7.87
N PRO A 271 8.58 4.23 7.66
CA PRO A 271 7.51 4.27 6.66
C PRO A 271 6.50 5.43 6.84
N PHE A 272 6.28 5.95 8.04
CA PHE A 272 5.41 7.13 8.24
C PHE A 272 5.83 8.35 7.40
N PHE A 273 7.10 8.47 7.06
CA PHE A 273 7.62 9.57 6.25
C PHE A 273 7.42 9.33 4.75
N MET A 274 7.54 8.07 4.30
CA MET A 274 7.22 7.62 2.93
C MET A 274 5.78 7.98 2.51
N TYR A 275 4.84 7.93 3.46
CA TYR A 275 3.45 8.34 3.23
C TYR A 275 3.29 9.82 2.84
N THR A 276 4.23 10.70 3.21
CA THR A 276 4.13 12.14 2.92
C THR A 276 4.38 12.49 1.44
N THR A 277 5.12 11.63 0.74
CA THR A 277 5.40 11.72 -0.70
C THR A 277 4.33 11.06 -1.59
N MET A 278 3.35 10.36 -1.01
CA MET A 278 2.25 9.74 -1.75
C MET A 278 1.41 10.82 -2.47
N GLY A 279 1.22 10.69 -3.78
CA GLY A 279 0.47 11.66 -4.59
C GLY A 279 1.13 13.04 -4.70
N ARG A 280 2.46 13.13 -4.53
CA ARG A 280 3.27 14.33 -4.80
C ARG A 280 3.86 14.29 -6.21
N PRO A 281 4.31 15.44 -6.74
CA PRO A 281 5.27 15.44 -7.85
C PRO A 281 6.66 15.07 -7.34
N TYR A 282 7.45 14.41 -8.17
CA TYR A 282 8.88 14.17 -7.94
C TYR A 282 9.70 15.43 -8.29
N VAL A 283 10.90 15.57 -7.72
CA VAL A 283 11.90 16.56 -8.14
C VAL A 283 13.08 15.82 -8.76
N ARG A 284 13.26 15.97 -10.08
CA ARG A 284 14.32 15.36 -10.89
C ARG A 284 15.30 16.43 -11.39
N ALA A 285 16.57 16.32 -11.06
CA ALA A 285 17.64 17.07 -11.71
C ALA A 285 17.73 16.73 -13.21
N ASP A 286 18.14 17.70 -14.03
CA ASP A 286 18.55 17.41 -15.41
C ASP A 286 20.07 17.20 -15.54
N VAL A 287 20.51 16.78 -16.72
CA VAL A 287 21.93 16.54 -17.07
C VAL A 287 22.87 17.71 -16.81
N SER A 288 22.38 18.95 -16.64
CA SER A 288 23.22 20.09 -16.28
C SER A 288 23.56 20.11 -14.79
N HIS A 289 22.70 19.53 -13.94
CA HIS A 289 22.84 19.49 -12.48
C HIS A 289 23.46 18.16 -12.00
N ALA A 290 24.47 17.65 -12.72
CA ALA A 290 25.07 16.31 -12.55
C ALA A 290 25.81 16.03 -11.22
N SER A 291 25.69 16.91 -10.21
CA SER A 291 26.11 16.68 -8.82
C SER A 291 24.96 16.38 -7.87
N TYR A 292 23.71 16.48 -8.34
CA TYR A 292 22.52 16.14 -7.59
C TYR A 292 22.38 14.62 -7.48
N VAL A 293 22.04 14.12 -6.30
CA VAL A 293 21.86 12.69 -6.04
C VAL A 293 20.43 12.44 -5.60
N GLU A 294 19.82 11.44 -6.24
CA GLU A 294 18.44 11.04 -6.05
C GLU A 294 18.37 9.59 -5.57
N LYS A 295 17.44 9.30 -4.66
CA LYS A 295 17.20 7.95 -4.15
C LYS A 295 15.71 7.63 -4.18
N VAL A 296 15.37 6.45 -4.69
CA VAL A 296 14.02 5.86 -4.63
C VAL A 296 14.00 4.77 -3.56
N GLU A 297 12.91 4.73 -2.80
CA GLU A 297 12.56 3.63 -1.91
C GLU A 297 11.09 3.25 -2.10
N ILE A 298 10.77 1.98 -1.98
CA ILE A 298 9.40 1.48 -2.03
C ILE A 298 8.92 1.11 -0.61
N GLY A 299 7.83 1.75 -0.19
CA GLY A 299 7.14 1.43 1.05
C GLY A 299 5.91 0.55 0.78
N VAL A 300 5.70 -0.47 1.59
CA VAL A 300 4.55 -1.39 1.48
C VAL A 300 3.67 -1.24 2.71
N ILE A 301 2.48 -0.67 2.54
CA ILE A 301 1.34 -0.96 3.44
C ILE A 301 0.70 -2.24 2.92
N ALA A 302 0.42 -3.20 3.79
CA ALA A 302 -0.36 -4.38 3.43
C ALA A 302 -1.35 -4.74 4.53
N MET A 303 -2.46 -5.35 4.13
CA MET A 303 -3.50 -5.84 5.03
C MET A 303 -4.10 -7.13 4.47
N ALA A 304 -4.52 -8.00 5.38
CA ALA A 304 -5.29 -9.19 5.11
C ALA A 304 -6.33 -9.35 6.21
N GLY A 305 -7.61 -9.52 5.86
CA GLY A 305 -8.66 -9.72 6.86
C GLY A 305 -9.75 -10.67 6.40
N PHE A 306 -10.41 -11.32 7.35
CA PHE A 306 -11.50 -12.27 7.08
C PHE A 306 -12.60 -12.19 8.13
N ASP A 307 -13.79 -12.66 7.78
CA ASP A 307 -14.94 -12.78 8.68
C ASP A 307 -15.38 -14.23 8.95
N THR A 308 -15.82 -14.43 10.19
CA THR A 308 -16.49 -15.65 10.65
C THR A 308 -17.82 -15.25 11.30
N PRO A 309 -18.91 -15.15 10.51
CA PRO A 309 -20.25 -14.91 11.03
C PRO A 309 -20.69 -16.01 11.99
N ALA A 310 -21.40 -15.65 13.06
CA ALA A 310 -21.90 -16.57 14.09
C ALA A 310 -20.84 -17.54 14.64
N TYR A 311 -19.60 -17.07 14.85
CA TYR A 311 -18.57 -17.87 15.52
C TYR A 311 -18.89 -18.09 17.00
N ILE A 312 -19.42 -17.05 17.64
CA ILE A 312 -19.83 -17.09 19.04
C ILE A 312 -21.22 -17.72 19.12
N THR A 313 -21.32 -18.81 19.88
CA THR A 313 -22.55 -19.58 20.08
C THR A 313 -22.96 -19.57 21.55
N ASP A 314 -24.27 -19.52 21.81
CA ASP A 314 -24.87 -19.44 23.15
C ASP A 314 -24.22 -20.36 24.20
N GLY A 315 -23.90 -19.79 25.36
CA GLY A 315 -23.37 -20.53 26.51
C GLY A 315 -23.55 -19.77 27.81
N ALA A 316 -23.89 -20.47 28.89
CA ALA A 316 -24.13 -19.86 30.20
C ALA A 316 -22.81 -19.47 30.90
N GLY A 317 -22.31 -18.26 30.63
CA GLY A 317 -21.15 -17.69 31.32
C GLY A 317 -20.49 -16.53 30.57
N THR A 318 -19.33 -16.09 31.06
CA THR A 318 -18.45 -15.20 30.28
C THR A 318 -17.76 -15.99 29.16
N GLU A 319 -18.11 -15.66 27.92
CA GLU A 319 -17.45 -16.17 26.73
C GLU A 319 -15.93 -15.99 26.80
N THR A 320 -15.19 -17.01 26.40
CA THR A 320 -13.71 -17.00 26.40
C THR A 320 -13.19 -17.11 24.97
N TYR A 321 -13.47 -16.08 24.16
CA TYR A 321 -12.86 -15.93 22.84
C TYR A 321 -11.33 -15.77 22.97
N SER A 322 -10.57 -16.43 22.10
CA SER A 322 -9.13 -16.23 22.00
C SER A 322 -8.68 -15.90 20.58
N LEU A 323 -8.00 -14.75 20.42
CA LEU A 323 -7.32 -14.31 19.20
C LEU A 323 -6.52 -15.45 18.52
N LYS A 324 -5.86 -16.27 19.34
CA LYS A 324 -4.97 -17.37 18.91
C LYS A 324 -5.70 -18.51 18.20
N GLN A 325 -7.03 -18.58 18.30
CA GLN A 325 -7.85 -19.58 17.60
C GLN A 325 -8.14 -19.20 16.13
N HIS A 326 -8.03 -17.90 15.79
CA HIS A 326 -8.38 -17.39 14.46
C HIS A 326 -7.19 -16.80 13.71
N VAL A 327 -6.29 -16.09 14.38
CA VAL A 327 -5.08 -15.53 13.76
C VAL A 327 -3.94 -16.58 13.73
N GLY A 328 -4.31 -17.80 13.35
CA GLY A 328 -3.40 -18.84 12.85
C GLY A 328 -2.67 -19.71 13.87
N TYR A 329 -2.06 -19.16 14.93
CA TYR A 329 -1.11 -19.95 15.74
C TYR A 329 -0.85 -19.42 17.17
N THR A 330 -0.82 -20.33 18.16
CA THR A 330 -0.67 -20.01 19.59
C THR A 330 0.71 -19.47 19.98
N GLY A 331 1.79 -20.15 19.56
CA GLY A 331 3.18 -19.88 19.98
C GLY A 331 3.92 -18.79 19.18
N ASP A 332 3.34 -18.31 18.08
CA ASP A 332 3.96 -17.37 17.13
C ASP A 332 3.44 -15.96 17.37
N ILE A 333 2.14 -15.82 17.67
CA ILE A 333 1.63 -14.63 18.35
C ILE A 333 2.38 -14.43 19.68
N GLU A 334 2.65 -15.50 20.43
CA GLU A 334 3.48 -15.43 21.64
C GLU A 334 4.94 -15.05 21.34
N SER A 335 5.61 -15.69 20.38
CA SER A 335 7.02 -15.39 20.07
C SER A 335 7.21 -13.98 19.49
N LYS A 336 6.27 -13.47 18.70
CA LYS A 336 6.27 -12.08 18.19
C LYS A 336 5.90 -11.06 19.29
N MET A 337 5.10 -11.45 20.29
CA MET A 337 4.91 -10.65 21.52
C MET A 337 6.18 -10.59 22.38
N PHE A 338 7.00 -11.64 22.37
CA PHE A 338 8.38 -11.63 22.87
C PHE A 338 9.35 -11.04 21.82
N GLN A 339 9.07 -9.80 21.36
CA GLN A 339 9.81 -9.11 20.29
C GLN A 339 11.33 -9.34 20.35
N ASP A 340 11.91 -9.64 19.19
CA ASP A 340 13.36 -9.67 19.00
C ASP A 340 13.93 -8.27 19.26
N LEU A 341 14.86 -8.18 20.21
CA LEU A 341 15.49 -6.93 20.66
C LEU A 341 16.37 -6.25 19.59
N THR A 342 16.51 -6.86 18.40
CA THR A 342 17.25 -6.32 17.25
C THR A 342 16.37 -5.68 16.18
N ILE A 343 15.04 -5.84 16.23
CA ILE A 343 14.12 -5.32 15.22
C ILE A 343 13.51 -3.99 15.67
N ASN A 344 13.80 -2.91 14.94
CA ASN A 344 13.14 -1.62 15.13
C ASN A 344 11.70 -1.66 14.56
N SER A 345 10.74 -2.21 15.32
CA SER A 345 9.34 -2.30 14.91
C SER A 345 8.34 -1.85 15.98
N ILE A 346 7.25 -1.22 15.54
CA ILE A 346 6.09 -0.91 16.40
C ILE A 346 5.02 -1.96 16.14
N SER A 347 4.93 -2.98 17.01
CA SER A 347 3.90 -4.01 16.92
C SER A 347 2.72 -3.70 17.86
N SER A 348 1.49 -3.94 17.41
CA SER A 348 0.27 -3.76 18.22
C SER A 348 -0.72 -4.91 18.05
N ILE A 349 -1.34 -5.33 19.14
CA ILE A 349 -2.39 -6.35 19.14
C ILE A 349 -3.61 -5.77 19.86
N VAL A 350 -4.76 -5.76 19.19
CA VAL A 350 -6.00 -5.13 19.66
C VAL A 350 -7.17 -6.11 19.53
N ALA A 351 -7.93 -6.27 20.59
CA ALA A 351 -9.26 -6.88 20.55
C ALA A 351 -10.32 -5.83 20.89
N VAL A 352 -11.39 -5.78 20.10
CA VAL A 352 -12.55 -4.92 20.33
C VAL A 352 -13.78 -5.83 20.44
N ALA A 353 -14.55 -5.64 21.52
CA ALA A 353 -15.85 -6.27 21.72
C ALA A 353 -16.88 -5.18 22.07
N PRO A 354 -18.18 -5.41 21.81
CA PRO A 354 -19.23 -4.50 22.25
C PRO A 354 -19.39 -4.55 23.78
N ASN A 355 -20.05 -3.54 24.36
CA ASN A 355 -20.34 -3.53 25.81
C ASN A 355 -21.38 -4.60 26.23
N SER A 356 -22.14 -5.11 25.27
CA SER A 356 -23.11 -6.20 25.38
C SER A 356 -23.21 -6.90 24.03
N LEU A 357 -23.42 -8.22 24.05
CA LEU A 357 -23.78 -9.03 22.89
C LEU A 357 -25.28 -9.30 22.96
N GLU A 358 -26.00 -9.19 21.85
CA GLU A 358 -27.46 -9.37 21.78
C GLU A 358 -27.80 -10.35 20.65
N ILE A 359 -27.67 -11.64 20.94
CA ILE A 359 -27.91 -12.73 19.98
C ILE A 359 -29.43 -12.91 19.79
N ASN A 360 -29.93 -12.47 18.64
CA ASN A 360 -31.35 -12.56 18.28
C ASN A 360 -31.73 -14.00 17.92
N GLY A 361 -32.48 -14.66 18.81
CA GLY A 361 -33.04 -16.00 18.56
C GLY A 361 -33.25 -16.85 19.81
N VAL A 362 -32.60 -16.51 20.93
CA VAL A 362 -32.76 -17.20 22.21
C VAL A 362 -34.20 -17.02 22.72
N ALA A 363 -34.87 -18.12 23.02
CA ALA A 363 -36.17 -18.08 23.69
C ALA A 363 -35.98 -17.67 25.16
N THR A 364 -36.81 -16.77 25.68
CA THR A 364 -36.78 -16.21 27.04
C THR A 364 -37.07 -17.23 28.17
N ASP A 365 -37.14 -18.51 27.83
CA ASP A 365 -37.86 -19.56 28.56
C ASP A 365 -36.92 -20.72 28.95
N TRP A 366 -35.60 -20.51 28.88
CA TRP A 366 -34.55 -21.41 29.40
C TRP A 366 -33.98 -20.84 30.72
N ASP A 367 -34.65 -21.18 31.82
CA ASP A 367 -34.13 -21.14 33.21
C ASP A 367 -33.11 -22.28 33.45
#